data_AF-A0A326QJN5-F1
#
_entry.id   AF-A0A326QJN5-F1
#
_cell.length_a   1.000
_cell.length_b   1.000
_cell.length_c   1.000
_cell.angle_alpha   90.00
_cell.angle_beta   90.00
_cell.angle_gamma   90.00
#
_symmetry.space_group_name_H-M   'P 1'
#
loop_
_entity.id
_entity.type
_entity.pdbx_description
1 polymer ?
#
loop_
_entity_poly.entity_id
_entity_poly.type
_entity_poly.pdbx_seq_one_letter_code
_entity_poly.pdbx_strand_id
1 'polypeptide(L)' 'MPSGRPQAGTTIGLALVESGHALVFRRFMSQCDAKAYLAAEQLAMRRRAGLWQVPVASPARRASTANSAAA' A
#
# COMPACT_ATOMS: atom_id res chain seq x y z
N MET A 1 7.88 -5.60 -7.66
CA MET A 1 8.15 -4.22 -7.20
C MET A 1 7.95 -3.29 -8.38
N PRO A 2 6.90 -2.45 -8.43
CA PRO A 2 6.83 -1.44 -9.49
C PRO A 2 7.89 -0.37 -9.20
N SER A 3 8.68 -0.07 -10.21
CA SER A 3 9.81 0.85 -10.23
C SER A 3 9.36 2.31 -10.10
N GLY A 4 8.78 2.69 -8.96
CA GLY A 4 8.21 4.02 -8.72
C GLY A 4 9.25 5.06 -8.35
N ARG A 5 10.10 5.47 -9.29
CA ARG A 5 10.74 6.79 -9.16
C ARG A 5 9.63 7.84 -9.33
N PRO A 6 9.44 8.77 -8.38
CA PRO A 6 8.50 9.87 -8.61
C PRO A 6 8.91 10.58 -9.91
N GLN A 7 7.93 10.82 -10.81
CA GLN A 7 8.20 11.57 -12.03
C GLN A 7 8.77 12.94 -11.64
N ALA A 8 9.78 13.41 -12.38
CA ALA A 8 10.36 14.73 -12.14
C ALA A 8 9.24 15.78 -12.26
N GLY A 9 8.88 16.40 -11.13
CA GLY A 9 7.75 17.34 -11.01
C GLY A 9 6.59 16.86 -10.13
N THR A 10 6.58 15.62 -9.64
CA THR A 10 5.56 15.13 -8.70
C THR A 10 6.01 15.31 -7.24
N THR A 11 5.16 15.91 -6.41
CA THR A 11 5.39 15.99 -4.96
C THR A 11 5.54 14.59 -4.38
N ILE A 12 6.60 14.33 -3.59
CA ILE A 12 6.89 13.01 -3.01
C ILE A 12 5.66 12.44 -2.28
N GLY A 13 4.92 13.30 -1.56
CA GLY A 13 3.69 12.91 -0.88
C GLY A 13 2.64 12.32 -1.83
N LEU A 14 2.48 12.87 -3.03
CA LEU A 14 1.49 12.39 -4.00
C LEU A 14 1.87 10.99 -4.52
N ALA A 15 3.15 10.76 -4.80
CA ALA A 15 3.65 9.46 -5.23
C ALA A 15 3.48 8.38 -4.13
N LEU A 16 3.65 8.75 -2.87
CA LEU A 16 3.43 7.85 -1.73
C LEU A 16 1.95 7.47 -1.58
N VAL A 17 1.04 8.42 -1.79
CA VAL A 17 -0.40 8.16 -1.75
C VAL A 17 -0.83 7.27 -2.92
N GLU A 18 -0.37 7.55 -4.13
CA GLU A 18 -0.73 6.77 -5.33
C GLU A 18 -0.26 5.31 -5.22
N SER A 19 0.90 5.08 -4.61
CA SER A 19 1.43 3.73 -4.37
C SER A 19 0.80 3.02 -3.18
N GLY A 20 -0.09 3.69 -2.42
CA GLY A 20 -0.78 3.13 -1.26
C GLY A 20 0.08 3.02 0.00
N HIS A 21 1.21 3.74 0.06
CA HIS A 21 2.07 3.80 1.26
C HIS A 21 1.62 4.89 2.25
N ALA A 22 0.80 5.85 1.80
CA ALA A 22 0.29 6.94 2.63
C ALA A 22 -1.21 7.18 2.38
N LEU A 23 -1.88 7.76 3.39
CA LEU A 23 -3.27 8.22 3.34
C LEU A 23 -3.33 9.74 3.28
N VAL A 24 -4.42 10.28 2.76
CA VAL A 24 -4.56 11.73 2.62
C VAL A 24 -5.26 12.32 3.85
N PHE A 25 -4.59 13.23 4.54
CA PHE A 25 -5.16 13.88 5.71
C PHE A 25 -5.94 15.15 5.35
N ARG A 26 -7.27 15.04 5.33
CA ARG A 26 -8.20 16.09 4.84
C ARG A 26 -8.09 17.44 5.55
N ARG A 27 -7.61 17.46 6.80
CA ARG A 27 -7.52 18.68 7.62
C ARG A 27 -6.49 19.70 7.11
N PHE A 28 -5.48 19.28 6.35
CA PHE A 28 -4.40 20.16 5.87
C PHE A 28 -4.36 20.30 4.34
N MET A 29 -5.46 20.02 3.65
CA MET A 29 -5.50 20.06 2.19
C MET A 29 -5.80 21.44 1.58
N SER A 30 -6.08 22.46 2.39
CA SER A 30 -6.37 23.81 1.89
C SER A 30 -5.20 24.49 1.17
N GLN A 31 -3.97 24.02 1.39
CA GLN A 31 -2.74 24.57 0.79
C GLN A 31 -2.16 23.72 -0.34
N CYS A 32 -2.82 22.61 -0.70
CA CYS A 32 -2.35 21.66 -1.70
C CYS A 32 -3.47 21.38 -2.72
N ASP A 33 -3.13 20.77 -3.86
CA ASP A 33 -4.14 20.25 -4.79
C ASP A 33 -4.85 19.03 -4.18
N ALA A 34 -5.87 19.32 -3.35
CA ALA A 34 -6.68 18.33 -2.65
C ALA A 34 -7.28 17.29 -3.59
N LYS A 35 -7.63 17.71 -4.81
CA LYS A 35 -8.27 16.84 -5.80
C LYS A 35 -7.29 15.78 -6.30
N ALA A 36 -6.04 16.16 -6.59
CA ALA A 36 -5.01 15.23 -7.02
C ALA A 36 -4.72 14.17 -5.95
N TYR A 37 -4.57 14.57 -4.69
CA TYR A 37 -4.31 13.65 -3.59
C TYR A 37 -5.49 12.69 -3.35
N LEU A 38 -6.72 13.19 -3.32
CA LEU A 38 -7.91 12.34 -3.14
C LEU A 38 -8.11 11.35 -4.29
N ALA A 39 -7.84 11.76 -5.53
CA ALA A 39 -7.88 10.87 -6.69
C ALA A 39 -6.81 9.77 -6.61
N ALA A 40 -5.59 10.11 -6.16
CA ALA A 40 -4.51 9.16 -5.96
C ALA A 40 -4.85 8.12 -4.88
N GLU A 41 -5.47 8.54 -3.77
CA GLU A 41 -5.90 7.65 -2.70
C GLU A 41 -6.97 6.67 -3.18
N GLN A 42 -7.99 7.17 -3.90
CA GLN A 42 -9.01 6.31 -4.52
C GLN A 42 -8.41 5.32 -5.52
N LEU A 43 -7.39 5.74 -6.28
CA LEU A 43 -6.69 4.85 -7.20
C LEU A 43 -5.96 3.74 -6.45
N ALA A 44 -5.26 4.07 -5.38
CA ALA A 44 -4.55 3.11 -4.53
C ALA A 44 -5.52 2.12 -3.87
N MET A 45 -6.68 2.59 -3.38
CA MET A 45 -7.77 1.75 -2.86
C MET A 45 -8.26 0.76 -3.91
N ARG A 46 -8.60 1.24 -5.12
CA ARG A 46 -9.09 0.39 -6.21
C ARG A 46 -8.08 -0.67 -6.63
N ARG A 47 -6.79 -0.32 -6.63
CA ARG A 47 -5.70 -1.24 -6.95
C ARG A 47 -5.36 -2.19 -5.81
N ARG A 48 -5.95 -2.01 -4.61
CA ARG A 48 -5.55 -2.67 -3.36
C ARG A 48 -4.03 -2.62 -3.19
N ALA A 49 -3.45 -1.43 -3.34
CA ALA A 49 -2.00 -1.23 -3.25
C ALA A 49 -1.58 -0.90 -1.80
N GLY A 50 -0.40 -1.37 -1.38
CA GLY A 50 0.17 -1.01 -0.08
C GLY A 50 -0.75 -1.33 1.09
N LEU A 51 -1.14 -0.30 1.84
CA LEU A 51 -2.06 -0.35 2.99
C LEU A 51 -3.45 -0.88 2.62
N TRP A 52 -3.86 -0.78 1.36
CA TRP A 52 -5.18 -1.22 0.88
C TRP A 52 -5.25 -2.71 0.55
N GLN A 53 -4.16 -3.45 0.73
CA GLN A 53 -4.15 -4.91 0.59
C GLN A 53 -4.88 -5.54 1.78
N VAL A 54 -5.88 -6.37 1.48
CA VAL A 54 -6.50 -7.22 2.50
C VAL A 54 -5.64 -8.48 2.62
N PRO A 55 -5.09 -8.81 3.81
CA PRO A 55 -4.43 -10.09 4.00
C PRO A 55 -5.43 -11.21 3.70
N VAL A 56 -5.19 -11.98 2.65
CA VAL A 56 -5.85 -13.28 2.52
C VAL A 56 -5.32 -14.14 3.65
N ALA A 57 -6.21 -14.79 4.39
CA ALA A 57 -5.82 -15.67 5.48
C ALA A 57 -4.79 -16.67 4.93
N SER A 58 -3.52 -16.51 5.33
CA SER A 58 -2.52 -17.52 5.07
C SER A 58 -3.00 -18.77 5.80
N PRO A 59 -3.16 -19.93 5.13
CA PRO A 59 -3.34 -21.16 5.88
C PRO A 59 -2.10 -21.29 6.76
N ALA A 60 -2.31 -21.21 8.07
CA ALA A 60 -1.25 -21.34 9.04
C ALA A 60 -0.54 -22.67 8.79
N ARG A 61 0.70 -22.56 8.29
CA ARG A 61 1.82 -23.52 8.33
C ARG A 61 1.46 -24.89 8.92
N ARG A 62 0.77 -25.74 8.16
CA ARG A 62 0.55 -27.15 8.54
C ARG A 62 1.66 -28.01 7.92
N ALA A 63 2.89 -27.82 8.37
CA ALA A 63 4.04 -28.67 8.04
C ALA A 63 5.19 -28.43 9.03
N SER A 64 5.05 -28.90 10.27
CA SER A 64 6.19 -29.05 11.18
C SER A 64 5.87 -30.04 12.31
N THR A 65 5.52 -31.28 11.95
CA THR A 65 5.62 -32.45 12.85
C THR A 65 5.63 -33.72 11.99
N ALA A 66 6.68 -33.86 11.18
CA ALA A 66 7.05 -35.12 10.56
C ALA A 66 8.56 -35.30 10.68
N ASN A 67 9.08 -35.24 11.91
CA ASN A 67 10.38 -35.81 12.23
C ASN A 67 10.42 -36.19 13.72
N SER A 68 9.78 -37.31 14.04
CA SER A 68 10.12 -38.11 15.22
C SER A 68 10.41 -39.50 14.70
N ALA A 69 11.61 -39.60 14.13
CA ALA A 69 12.24 -40.86 13.77
C ALA A 69 12.39 -41.73 15.03
N ALA A 70 12.31 -43.03 14.77
CA ALA A 70 12.60 -44.12 15.67
C ALA A 70 13.86 -43.88 16.52
N ALA A 71 13.75 -44.19 17.80
CA ALA A 71 14.84 -44.59 18.69
C ALA A 71 14.32 -45.68 19.61
#